data_AF-W9XE34-F1
#
_entry.id   AF-W9XE34-F1
#
_cell.length_a   1.000
_cell.length_b   1.000
_cell.length_c   1.000
_cell.angle_alpha   90.00
_cell.angle_beta   90.00
_cell.angle_gamma   90.00
#
_symmetry.space_group_name_H-M   'P 1'
#
loop_
_entity.id
_entity.type
_entity.pdbx_description
1 polymer ?
#
loop_
_entity_poly.entity_id
_entity_poly.type
_entity_poly.pdbx_seq_one_letter_code
_entity_poly.pdbx_strand_id
1 'polypeptide(L)'
;MRTDSRARWDFSFFPSLAAVDGRYKRPLSWTKSRSKMISADRFIPLVASTSIFFLMVMIVLAFVAFCTGIVTMAGIFHGVQIFNGLAHFIKGGVFFFLGLITMLRCSGCFSGRGWAWNLKVSTSSPSRKWSGSVTMEGVECLLIFIYGITNVFLEHLSGWGGAWTPQDLEHVAISLLFIGGGLCGLMVESRASFSRRQASEDSLTLNEKQILIPGYSTNPVPAMIIFLLGTILGGHHQDTVESTMMHKWFGNFLTAASIMRSLTYLLLYIAPAKSISPSRPPSELVTSFGLMSGGLMLMASNRDTVDAMIENHLNAMLVATVTMGITAVLMAWCLALVAVNDWAQRREGGTKVPRKGLE
;
A
#
# COMPACT_ATOMS: atom_id res chain seq x y z
N MET A 1 24.75 -40.62 -11.99
CA MET A 1 24.48 -41.14 -10.64
C MET A 1 25.56 -40.63 -9.68
N ARG A 2 25.35 -39.46 -9.07
CA ARG A 2 25.93 -39.05 -7.78
C ARG A 2 25.25 -37.73 -7.39
N THR A 3 24.62 -37.78 -6.23
CA THR A 3 23.94 -36.70 -5.52
C THR A 3 24.96 -35.71 -4.99
N ASP A 4 24.74 -34.41 -5.15
CA ASP A 4 25.13 -33.46 -4.11
C ASP A 4 24.32 -32.17 -4.16
N SER A 5 23.38 -32.10 -3.23
CA SER A 5 22.53 -30.96 -2.91
C SER A 5 23.22 -30.10 -1.84
N ARG A 6 23.60 -28.85 -2.16
CA ARG A 6 23.86 -27.83 -1.12
C ARG A 6 23.32 -26.46 -1.53
N ALA A 7 22.14 -26.18 -1.01
CA ALA A 7 21.62 -24.84 -0.80
C ALA A 7 22.55 -24.06 0.15
N ARG A 8 22.74 -22.76 -0.11
CA ARG A 8 23.30 -21.84 0.88
C ARG A 8 22.71 -20.45 0.69
N TRP A 9 21.61 -20.18 1.39
CA TRP A 9 21.16 -18.83 1.72
C TRP A 9 21.48 -18.64 3.20
N ASP A 10 22.42 -17.73 3.49
CA ASP A 10 22.74 -17.32 4.86
C ASP A 10 22.43 -15.83 4.98
N PHE A 11 21.31 -15.52 5.63
CA PHE A 11 20.99 -14.17 6.11
C PHE A 11 21.62 -14.02 7.49
N SER A 12 22.74 -13.29 7.58
CA SER A 12 23.35 -12.90 8.85
C SER A 12 23.23 -11.37 9.04
N PHE A 13 22.16 -10.96 9.74
CA PHE A 13 22.21 -9.79 10.60
C PHE A 13 22.81 -10.28 11.93
N PHE A 14 24.08 -9.95 12.20
CA PHE A 14 24.84 -9.96 13.48
C PHE A 14 26.32 -10.33 13.19
N PRO A 15 27.33 -9.62 13.74
CA PRO A 15 28.74 -9.95 13.54
C PRO A 15 29.16 -11.15 14.42
N SER A 16 29.94 -12.08 13.84
CA SER A 16 30.55 -13.20 14.56
C SER A 16 31.71 -12.73 15.44
N LEU A 17 31.64 -13.06 16.73
CA LEU A 17 32.77 -12.95 17.65
C LEU A 17 33.72 -14.12 17.40
N ALA A 18 34.99 -13.78 17.16
CA ALA A 18 36.09 -14.71 17.00
C ALA A 18 36.24 -15.61 18.24
N ALA A 19 36.58 -16.88 17.99
CA ALA A 19 37.03 -17.82 19.00
C ALA A 19 38.37 -17.33 19.59
N VAL A 20 38.45 -17.22 20.91
CA VAL A 20 39.70 -17.19 21.66
C VAL A 20 39.64 -18.36 22.64
N ASP A 21 40.50 -19.34 22.39
CA ASP A 21 40.80 -20.44 23.29
C ASP A 21 41.74 -19.94 24.40
N GLY A 22 41.59 -20.44 25.64
CA GLY A 22 42.47 -20.04 26.74
C GLY A 22 41.87 -20.08 28.14
N ARG A 23 41.97 -21.25 28.78
CA ARG A 23 41.73 -21.51 30.21
C ARG A 23 42.38 -20.46 31.13
N TYR A 24 41.63 -19.92 32.11
CA TYR A 24 42.08 -19.79 33.51
C TYR A 24 40.87 -19.57 34.45
N LYS A 25 40.73 -20.43 35.46
CA LYS A 25 39.79 -20.30 36.58
C LYS A 25 40.39 -19.34 37.63
N ARG A 26 39.63 -18.35 38.12
CA ARG A 26 39.38 -18.08 39.56
C ARG A 26 38.42 -16.89 39.77
N PRO A 27 37.73 -16.82 40.93
CA PRO A 27 36.50 -16.05 41.12
C PRO A 27 36.75 -14.67 41.75
N LEU A 28 35.65 -13.94 41.97
CA LEU A 28 35.48 -12.69 42.74
C LEU A 28 35.65 -11.36 41.97
N SER A 29 34.52 -10.78 41.53
CA SER A 29 34.12 -9.46 42.04
C SER A 29 32.62 -9.24 41.81
N TRP A 30 31.90 -9.21 42.92
CA TRP A 30 30.45 -9.12 43.03
C TRP A 30 29.98 -7.65 42.94
N THR A 31 30.50 -6.87 41.98
CA THR A 31 30.21 -5.43 41.86
C THR A 31 30.09 -4.90 40.43
N LYS A 32 30.07 -5.75 39.40
CA LYS A 32 29.80 -5.36 37.99
C LYS A 32 28.47 -5.91 37.42
N SER A 33 27.56 -6.35 38.29
CA SER A 33 26.30 -7.00 37.92
C SER A 33 25.05 -6.11 38.08
N ARG A 34 25.19 -4.79 37.94
CA ARG A 34 24.06 -3.85 37.99
C ARG A 34 23.93 -2.88 36.81
N SER A 35 24.84 -2.90 35.84
CA SER A 35 24.73 -2.09 34.61
C SER A 35 24.44 -2.89 33.34
N LYS A 36 24.26 -4.22 33.45
CA LYS A 36 23.74 -5.05 32.35
C LYS A 36 22.24 -5.29 32.56
N MET A 37 21.49 -5.21 31.47
CA MET A 37 20.12 -5.74 31.29
C MET A 37 18.92 -4.79 31.45
N ILE A 38 19.07 -3.48 31.28
CA ILE A 38 17.98 -2.72 30.63
C ILE A 38 18.18 -2.80 29.11
N SER A 39 17.83 -3.97 28.58
CA SER A 39 17.04 -4.11 27.37
C SER A 39 17.61 -3.65 26.01
N ALA A 40 18.90 -3.86 25.69
CA ALA A 40 19.39 -3.67 24.31
C ALA A 40 18.55 -4.45 23.26
N ASP A 41 18.12 -5.68 23.60
CA ASP A 41 17.31 -6.54 22.73
C ASP A 41 15.88 -6.03 22.48
N ARG A 42 15.29 -5.22 23.38
CA ARG A 42 13.98 -4.58 23.12
C ARG A 42 14.09 -3.12 22.71
N PHE A 43 15.19 -2.44 23.04
CA PHE A 43 15.40 -1.03 22.74
C PHE A 43 15.63 -0.81 21.24
N ILE A 44 16.49 -1.63 20.61
CA ILE A 44 16.77 -1.53 19.17
C ILE A 44 15.50 -1.72 18.31
N PRO A 45 14.68 -2.79 18.49
CA PRO A 45 13.46 -2.96 17.70
C PRO A 45 12.40 -1.91 18.04
N LEU A 46 12.33 -1.43 19.28
CA LEU A 46 11.41 -0.35 19.66
C LEU A 46 11.79 0.95 18.93
N VAL A 47 13.06 1.36 18.98
CA VAL A 47 13.55 2.56 18.29
C VAL A 47 13.36 2.45 16.78
N ALA A 48 13.62 1.29 16.18
CA ALA A 48 13.37 1.05 14.76
C ALA A 48 11.86 1.16 14.43
N SER A 49 11.00 0.58 15.26
CA SER A 49 9.54 0.68 15.11
C SER A 49 9.05 2.12 15.21
N THR A 50 9.52 2.88 16.21
CA THR A 50 9.19 4.30 16.39
C THR A 50 9.71 5.14 15.22
N SER A 51 10.91 4.86 14.71
CA SER A 51 11.48 5.55 13.56
C SER A 51 10.64 5.33 12.29
N ILE A 52 10.24 4.09 12.01
CA ILE A 52 9.35 3.77 10.87
C ILE A 52 8.00 4.46 11.03
N PHE A 53 7.42 4.44 12.23
CA PHE A 53 6.18 5.15 12.51
C PHE A 53 6.31 6.65 12.24
N PHE A 54 7.36 7.28 12.76
CA PHE A 54 7.62 8.70 12.55
C PHE A 54 7.80 9.04 11.07
N LEU A 55 8.55 8.23 10.31
CA LEU A 55 8.71 8.40 8.87
C LEU A 55 7.38 8.36 8.12
N MET A 56 6.50 7.41 8.46
CA MET A 56 5.18 7.30 7.83
C MET A 56 4.30 8.51 8.15
N VAL A 57 4.30 8.96 9.41
CA VAL A 57 3.58 10.17 9.83
C VAL A 57 4.11 11.40 9.10
N MET A 58 5.44 11.53 8.98
CA MET A 58 6.07 12.65 8.27
C MET A 58 5.68 12.71 6.79
N ILE A 59 5.58 11.56 6.10
CA ILE A 59 5.12 11.53 4.70
C ILE A 59 3.69 12.07 4.59
N VAL A 60 2.80 11.64 5.49
CA VAL A 60 1.41 12.13 5.51
C VAL A 60 1.35 13.62 5.84
N LEU A 61 2.10 14.08 6.84
CA LEU A 61 2.17 15.49 7.20
C LEU A 61 2.75 16.36 6.08
N ALA A 62 3.76 15.87 5.35
CA ALA A 62 4.33 16.56 4.20
C ALA A 62 3.30 16.71 3.07
N PHE A 63 2.53 15.65 2.80
CA PHE A 63 1.44 15.73 1.83
C PHE A 63 0.35 16.71 2.26
N VAL A 64 -0.08 16.65 3.52
CA VAL A 64 -1.06 17.60 4.07
C VAL A 64 -0.54 19.03 3.96
N ALA A 65 0.72 19.29 4.32
CA ALA A 65 1.34 20.61 4.21
C ALA A 65 1.42 21.11 2.76
N PHE A 66 1.71 20.22 1.81
CA PHE A 66 1.70 20.55 0.38
C PHE A 66 0.29 20.90 -0.10
N CYS A 67 -0.71 20.08 0.26
CA CYS A 67 -2.11 20.33 -0.06
C CYS A 67 -2.62 21.65 0.55
N THR A 68 -2.36 21.91 1.83
CA THR A 68 -2.77 23.18 2.47
C THR A 68 -2.01 24.37 1.90
N GLY A 69 -0.75 24.20 1.49
CA GLY A 69 0.00 25.20 0.73
C GLY A 69 -0.67 25.53 -0.62
N ILE A 70 -1.12 24.52 -1.37
CA ILE A 70 -1.88 24.74 -2.62
C ILE A 70 -3.19 25.47 -2.33
N VAL A 71 -3.95 25.03 -1.33
CA VAL A 71 -5.24 25.64 -0.95
C VAL A 71 -5.06 27.12 -0.60
N THR A 72 -4.05 27.43 0.22
CA THR A 72 -3.77 28.81 0.64
C THR A 72 -3.23 29.69 -0.49
N MET A 73 -2.35 29.17 -1.36
CA MET A 73 -1.84 29.94 -2.50
C MET A 73 -2.90 30.18 -3.59
N ALA A 74 -3.76 29.20 -3.85
CA ALA A 74 -4.81 29.30 -4.86
C ALA A 74 -6.03 30.10 -4.38
N GLY A 75 -6.16 30.33 -3.06
CA GLY A 75 -7.33 31.02 -2.50
C GLY A 75 -8.63 30.22 -2.68
N ILE A 76 -8.55 28.89 -2.60
CA ILE A 76 -9.71 27.99 -2.68
C ILE A 76 -10.14 27.58 -1.25
N PHE A 77 -11.35 27.04 -1.11
CA PHE A 77 -11.98 26.58 0.13
C PHE A 77 -12.40 27.72 1.05
N HIS A 78 -13.21 28.65 0.54
CA HIS A 78 -13.82 29.70 1.35
C HIS A 78 -15.27 29.37 1.75
N GLY A 79 -15.62 29.69 3.00
CA GLY A 79 -16.99 29.52 3.50
C GLY A 79 -17.49 28.08 3.42
N VAL A 80 -18.66 27.87 2.80
CA VAL A 80 -19.26 26.53 2.68
C VAL A 80 -18.51 25.60 1.73
N GLN A 81 -17.69 26.15 0.82
CA GLN A 81 -16.91 25.35 -0.15
C GLN A 81 -15.79 24.54 0.52
N ILE A 82 -15.45 24.85 1.77
CA ILE A 82 -14.50 24.05 2.57
C ILE A 82 -14.91 22.58 2.60
N PHE A 83 -16.20 22.26 2.78
CA PHE A 83 -16.65 20.87 2.88
C PHE A 83 -16.53 20.12 1.55
N ASN A 84 -16.87 20.78 0.43
CA ASN A 84 -16.69 20.21 -0.90
C ASN A 84 -15.20 19.97 -1.18
N GLY A 85 -14.37 20.97 -0.89
CA GLY A 85 -12.93 20.91 -1.04
C GLY A 85 -12.27 19.80 -0.23
N LEU A 86 -12.58 19.72 1.06
CA LEU A 86 -12.06 18.68 1.95
C LEU A 86 -12.48 17.29 1.47
N ALA A 87 -13.72 17.12 1.02
CA ALA A 87 -14.17 15.85 0.47
C ALA A 87 -13.30 15.46 -0.74
N HIS A 88 -13.10 16.34 -1.71
CA HIS A 88 -12.30 16.05 -2.89
C HIS A 88 -10.83 15.76 -2.55
N PHE A 89 -10.23 16.55 -1.64
CA PHE A 89 -8.83 16.39 -1.26
C PHE A 89 -8.56 15.14 -0.43
N ILE A 90 -9.43 14.82 0.54
CA ILE A 90 -9.28 13.61 1.36
C ILE A 90 -9.56 12.37 0.51
N LYS A 91 -10.68 12.34 -0.23
CA LYS A 91 -11.06 11.20 -1.07
C LYS A 91 -10.00 10.96 -2.16
N GLY A 92 -9.56 12.03 -2.83
CA GLY A 92 -8.52 11.96 -3.86
C GLY A 92 -7.15 11.57 -3.31
N GLY A 93 -6.76 12.10 -2.14
CA GLY A 93 -5.53 11.74 -1.45
C GLY A 93 -5.47 10.26 -1.08
N VAL A 94 -6.59 9.66 -0.64
CA VAL A 94 -6.65 8.21 -0.35
C VAL A 94 -6.35 7.38 -1.60
N PHE A 95 -6.95 7.71 -2.75
CA PHE A 95 -6.64 7.00 -4.02
C PHE A 95 -5.20 7.23 -4.48
N PHE A 96 -4.70 8.45 -4.33
CA PHE A 96 -3.31 8.77 -4.66
C PHE A 96 -2.32 7.92 -3.86
N PHE A 97 -2.48 7.84 -2.54
CA PHE A 97 -1.63 7.02 -1.69
C PHE A 97 -1.82 5.52 -1.93
N LEU A 98 -3.05 5.07 -2.22
CA LEU A 98 -3.28 3.67 -2.60
C LEU A 98 -2.50 3.31 -3.87
N GLY A 99 -2.48 4.20 -4.86
CA GLY A 99 -1.68 4.04 -6.08
C GLY A 99 -0.17 4.06 -5.80
N LEU A 100 0.30 4.98 -4.94
CA LEU A 100 1.70 5.04 -4.53
C LEU A 100 2.15 3.76 -3.82
N ILE A 101 1.35 3.25 -2.88
CA ILE A 101 1.62 1.99 -2.16
C ILE A 101 1.61 0.81 -3.14
N THR A 102 0.68 0.79 -4.10
CA THR A 102 0.61 -0.24 -5.16
C THR A 102 1.89 -0.27 -6.01
N MET A 103 2.44 0.89 -6.35
CA MET A 103 3.69 0.98 -7.09
C MET A 103 4.88 0.49 -6.25
N LEU A 104 5.00 0.95 -5.00
CA LEU A 104 6.05 0.51 -4.08
C LEU A 104 5.98 -1.00 -3.81
N ARG A 105 4.77 -1.55 -3.76
CA ARG A 105 4.52 -2.99 -3.72
C ARG A 105 5.10 -3.69 -4.94
N CYS A 106 4.80 -3.20 -6.15
CA CYS A 106 5.32 -3.76 -7.39
C CYS A 106 6.85 -3.70 -7.46
N SER A 107 7.47 -2.65 -6.91
CA SER A 107 8.93 -2.52 -6.90
C SER A 107 9.63 -3.50 -5.94
N GLY A 108 8.93 -3.96 -4.90
CA GLY A 108 9.43 -4.99 -3.96
C GLY A 108 9.60 -4.53 -2.52
N CYS A 109 9.20 -3.29 -2.17
CA CYS A 109 9.43 -2.68 -0.86
C CYS A 109 8.79 -3.46 0.31
N PHE A 110 7.74 -4.24 0.06
CA PHE A 110 7.03 -5.01 1.08
C PHE A 110 7.26 -6.53 0.99
N SER A 111 8.33 -6.94 0.31
CA SER A 111 8.69 -8.37 0.14
C SER A 111 8.87 -9.13 1.45
N GLY A 112 9.42 -8.50 2.49
CA GLY A 112 9.59 -9.12 3.80
C GLY A 112 8.28 -9.55 4.48
N ARG A 113 7.16 -8.92 4.15
CA ARG A 113 5.82 -9.30 4.65
C ARG A 113 5.07 -10.26 3.71
N GLY A 114 5.61 -10.53 2.52
CA GLY A 114 4.94 -11.30 1.48
C GLY A 114 3.97 -10.48 0.62
N TRP A 115 3.88 -9.17 0.87
CA TRP A 115 2.94 -8.28 0.18
C TRP A 115 3.40 -7.89 -1.22
N ALA A 116 4.66 -8.15 -1.60
CA ALA A 116 5.16 -7.87 -2.96
C ALA A 116 4.88 -9.01 -3.95
N TRP A 117 3.71 -9.63 -3.84
CA TRP A 117 3.29 -10.78 -4.65
C TRP A 117 4.27 -11.96 -4.55
N ASN A 118 4.78 -12.24 -3.35
CA ASN A 118 5.84 -13.22 -3.12
C ASN A 118 5.46 -14.25 -2.05
N LEU A 119 6.18 -15.37 -2.03
CA LEU A 119 6.02 -16.37 -0.99
C LEU A 119 6.63 -15.87 0.33
N LYS A 120 5.96 -16.20 1.43
CA LYS A 120 6.39 -15.90 2.79
C LYS A 120 6.83 -17.19 3.48
N VAL A 121 7.92 -17.08 4.22
CA VAL A 121 8.41 -18.13 5.10
C VAL A 121 7.53 -18.25 6.34
N SER A 122 6.96 -19.42 6.58
CA SER A 122 6.26 -19.76 7.82
C SER A 122 7.12 -20.74 8.63
N THR A 123 7.44 -20.36 9.87
CA THR A 123 8.10 -21.25 10.84
C THR A 123 7.04 -21.99 11.64
N SER A 124 7.16 -23.32 11.72
CA SER A 124 6.26 -24.27 12.38
C SER A 124 6.20 -24.15 13.92
N SER A 125 6.20 -22.94 14.48
CA SER A 125 6.08 -22.74 15.93
C SER A 125 4.60 -22.56 16.32
N PRO A 126 4.02 -23.49 17.09
CA PRO A 126 2.60 -23.46 17.48
C PRO A 126 2.23 -22.32 18.45
N SER A 127 3.21 -21.57 18.96
CA SER A 127 2.99 -20.53 19.98
C SER A 127 2.46 -19.19 19.42
N ARG A 128 2.44 -19.00 18.09
CA ARG A 128 1.89 -17.79 17.47
C ARG A 128 0.61 -18.14 16.69
N LYS A 129 -0.40 -18.67 17.38
CA LYS A 129 -1.78 -18.93 16.89
C LYS A 129 -2.41 -17.71 16.18
N TRP A 130 -1.89 -16.51 16.41
CA TRP A 130 -2.34 -15.25 15.80
C TRP A 130 -1.52 -14.80 14.58
N SER A 131 -0.60 -15.64 14.08
CA SER A 131 0.10 -15.39 12.81
C SER A 131 -0.79 -15.76 11.60
N GLY A 132 -2.06 -15.33 11.60
CA GLY A 132 -2.75 -15.15 10.33
C GLY A 132 -1.99 -14.07 9.58
N SER A 133 -1.33 -14.43 8.48
CA SER A 133 -0.58 -13.44 7.71
C SER A 133 -1.58 -12.45 7.12
N VAL A 134 -1.72 -11.28 7.74
CA VAL A 134 -2.52 -10.18 7.20
C VAL A 134 -2.03 -9.92 5.77
N THR A 135 -2.93 -10.07 4.81
CA THR A 135 -2.70 -9.80 3.39
C THR A 135 -2.96 -8.33 3.11
N MET A 136 -2.38 -7.80 2.04
CA MET A 136 -2.67 -6.42 1.65
C MET A 136 -4.13 -6.28 1.23
N GLU A 137 -4.69 -7.29 0.57
CA GLU A 137 -6.10 -7.33 0.15
C GLU A 137 -7.03 -7.29 1.37
N GLY A 138 -6.67 -7.93 2.48
CA GLY A 138 -7.42 -7.83 3.74
C GLY A 138 -7.34 -6.45 4.39
N VAL A 139 -6.20 -5.76 4.28
CA VAL A 139 -6.08 -4.35 4.68
C VAL A 139 -6.93 -3.46 3.78
N GLU A 140 -6.91 -3.67 2.46
CA GLU A 140 -7.76 -2.94 1.51
C GLU A 140 -9.25 -3.14 1.82
N CYS A 141 -9.70 -4.38 2.09
CA CYS A 141 -11.08 -4.66 2.52
C CYS A 141 -11.44 -3.97 3.83
N LEU A 142 -10.54 -3.98 4.82
CA LEU A 142 -10.75 -3.31 6.11
C LEU A 142 -10.88 -1.80 5.92
N LEU A 143 -10.02 -1.20 5.10
CA LEU A 143 -10.06 0.22 4.79
C LEU A 143 -11.35 0.61 4.08
N ILE A 144 -11.77 -0.16 3.07
CA ILE A 144 -13.05 0.05 2.38
C ILE A 144 -14.22 -0.01 3.38
N PHE A 145 -14.22 -0.99 4.27
CA PHE A 145 -15.27 -1.15 5.29
C PHE A 145 -15.33 0.04 6.26
N ILE A 146 -14.20 0.39 6.88
CA ILE A 146 -14.12 1.50 7.84
C ILE A 146 -14.49 2.82 7.14
N TYR A 147 -13.95 3.04 5.94
CA TYR A 147 -14.26 4.23 5.16
C TYR A 147 -15.76 4.34 4.84
N GLY A 148 -16.42 3.23 4.49
CA GLY A 148 -17.87 3.21 4.29
C GLY A 148 -18.65 3.60 5.56
N ILE A 149 -18.28 3.03 6.71
CA ILE A 149 -18.90 3.35 8.01
C ILE A 149 -18.73 4.83 8.35
N THR A 150 -17.54 5.41 8.10
CA THR A 150 -17.31 6.80 8.45
C THR A 150 -18.02 7.75 7.49
N ASN A 151 -18.02 7.49 6.18
CA ASN A 151 -18.54 8.43 5.19
C ASN A 151 -20.06 8.51 5.14
N VAL A 152 -20.77 7.46 5.56
CA VAL A 152 -22.25 7.51 5.58
C VAL A 152 -22.79 8.69 6.40
N PHE A 153 -22.05 9.16 7.40
CA PHE A 153 -22.42 10.29 8.25
C PHE A 153 -21.89 11.64 7.76
N LEU A 154 -20.89 11.65 6.86
CA LEU A 154 -20.20 12.86 6.43
C LEU A 154 -20.81 13.50 5.18
N GLU A 155 -21.66 12.75 4.47
CA GLU A 155 -22.03 13.09 3.10
C GLU A 155 -23.02 14.26 2.98
N HIS A 156 -23.77 14.57 4.06
CA HIS A 156 -24.69 15.71 4.11
C HIS A 156 -24.11 16.92 4.89
N LEU A 157 -22.80 16.93 5.17
CA LEU A 157 -22.19 18.03 5.94
C LEU A 157 -22.27 19.40 5.24
N SER A 158 -22.17 19.43 3.91
CA SER A 158 -22.30 20.69 3.15
C SER A 158 -23.71 21.26 3.13
N GLY A 159 -24.73 20.44 3.42
CA GLY A 159 -26.14 20.81 3.47
C GLY A 159 -26.74 20.81 4.87
N TRP A 160 -25.91 20.83 5.92
CA TRP A 160 -26.36 20.60 7.30
C TRP A 160 -27.52 21.52 7.71
N GLY A 161 -28.63 20.92 8.16
CA GLY A 161 -29.86 21.63 8.53
C GLY A 161 -30.79 21.94 7.37
N GLY A 162 -30.42 21.57 6.14
CA GLY A 162 -31.23 21.67 4.93
C GLY A 162 -31.94 20.36 4.54
N ALA A 163 -32.59 20.37 3.38
CA ALA A 163 -33.21 19.19 2.80
C ALA A 163 -32.16 18.29 2.13
N TRP A 164 -32.37 16.97 2.22
CA TRP A 164 -31.54 15.99 1.53
C TRP A 164 -31.68 16.12 0.01
N THR A 165 -30.55 16.20 -0.68
CA THR A 165 -30.53 16.27 -2.14
C THR A 165 -30.41 14.87 -2.76
N PRO A 166 -30.81 14.68 -4.02
CA PRO A 166 -30.55 13.42 -4.73
C PRO A 166 -29.08 13.02 -4.77
N GLN A 167 -28.17 14.01 -4.84
CA GLN A 167 -26.73 13.79 -4.80
C GLN A 167 -26.27 13.23 -3.45
N ASP A 168 -26.79 13.76 -2.33
CA ASP A 168 -26.49 13.24 -1.00
C ASP A 168 -26.92 11.77 -0.86
N LEU A 169 -28.09 11.43 -1.40
CA LEU A 169 -28.61 10.06 -1.38
C LEU A 169 -27.78 9.10 -2.23
N GLU A 170 -27.32 9.53 -3.40
CA GLU A 170 -26.42 8.75 -4.25
C GLU A 170 -25.11 8.44 -3.52
N HIS A 171 -24.49 9.44 -2.90
CA HIS A 171 -23.26 9.25 -2.17
C HIS A 171 -23.42 8.41 -0.89
N VAL A 172 -24.56 8.51 -0.19
CA VAL A 172 -24.91 7.59 0.91
C VAL A 172 -25.04 6.16 0.39
N ALA A 173 -25.65 5.94 -0.78
CA ALA A 173 -25.74 4.62 -1.41
C ALA A 173 -24.35 4.05 -1.75
N ILE A 174 -23.41 4.88 -2.22
CA ILE A 174 -22.01 4.49 -2.42
C ILE A 174 -21.36 4.10 -1.09
N SER A 175 -21.65 4.82 0.00
CA SER A 175 -21.12 4.46 1.33
C SER A 175 -21.65 3.10 1.81
N LEU A 176 -22.93 2.79 1.57
CA LEU A 176 -23.50 1.47 1.85
C LEU A 176 -22.85 0.35 1.02
N LEU A 177 -22.55 0.61 -0.26
CA LEU A 177 -21.78 -0.31 -1.10
C LEU A 177 -20.40 -0.60 -0.50
N PHE A 178 -19.73 0.41 0.05
CA PHE A 178 -18.42 0.25 0.69
C PHE A 178 -18.52 -0.57 1.98
N ILE A 179 -19.54 -0.35 2.81
CA ILE A 179 -19.78 -1.16 4.01
C ILE A 179 -20.01 -2.62 3.62
N GLY A 180 -20.95 -2.89 2.73
CA GLY A 180 -21.27 -4.27 2.30
C GLY A 180 -20.10 -4.95 1.60
N GLY A 181 -19.46 -4.25 0.67
CA GLY A 181 -18.31 -4.74 -0.08
C GLY A 181 -17.10 -5.02 0.80
N GLY A 182 -16.73 -4.08 1.68
CA GLY A 182 -15.63 -4.24 2.62
C GLY A 182 -15.85 -5.42 3.57
N LEU A 183 -17.06 -5.56 4.14
CA LEU A 183 -17.41 -6.68 5.01
C LEU A 183 -17.35 -8.02 4.26
N CYS A 184 -17.93 -8.09 3.06
CA CYS A 184 -17.86 -9.28 2.21
C CYS A 184 -16.39 -9.67 1.93
N GLY A 185 -15.56 -8.71 1.58
CA GLY A 185 -14.13 -8.92 1.33
C GLY A 185 -13.39 -9.44 2.56
N LEU A 186 -13.66 -8.91 3.76
CA LEU A 186 -13.10 -9.41 5.01
C LEU A 186 -13.53 -10.86 5.31
N MET A 187 -14.79 -11.20 5.03
CA MET A 187 -15.27 -12.58 5.17
C MET A 187 -14.55 -13.53 4.22
N VAL A 188 -14.31 -13.13 2.96
CA VAL A 188 -13.53 -13.89 1.98
C VAL A 188 -12.09 -14.10 2.48
N GLU A 189 -11.43 -13.06 3.01
CA GLU A 189 -10.08 -13.18 3.57
C GLU A 189 -10.01 -14.11 4.78
N SER A 190 -11.02 -14.09 5.65
CA SER A 190 -11.06 -14.96 6.82
C SER A 190 -11.14 -16.44 6.42
N ARG A 191 -11.93 -16.76 5.38
CA ARG A 191 -12.07 -18.10 4.81
C ARG A 191 -10.82 -18.53 4.04
N ALA A 192 -10.27 -17.64 3.22
CA ALA A 192 -9.03 -17.91 2.47
C ALA A 192 -7.85 -18.14 3.42
N SER A 193 -7.79 -17.40 4.53
CA SER A 193 -6.79 -17.60 5.58
C SER A 193 -6.95 -18.94 6.28
N PHE A 194 -8.19 -19.39 6.52
CA PHE A 194 -8.47 -20.70 7.10
C PHE A 194 -8.09 -21.84 6.14
N SER A 195 -8.50 -21.77 4.88
CA SER A 195 -8.17 -22.77 3.86
C SER A 195 -6.66 -22.87 3.61
N ARG A 196 -5.94 -21.74 3.61
CA ARG A 196 -4.48 -21.69 3.45
C ARG A 196 -3.73 -22.32 4.63
N ARG A 197 -4.29 -22.27 5.85
CA ARG A 197 -3.76 -23.00 7.01
C ARG A 197 -3.90 -24.50 6.83
N GLN A 198 -5.04 -24.96 6.32
CA GLN A 198 -5.28 -26.39 6.08
C GLN A 198 -4.40 -26.94 4.95
N ALA A 199 -4.27 -26.22 3.82
CA ALA A 199 -3.38 -26.61 2.72
C ALA A 199 -1.89 -26.58 3.08
N SER A 200 -1.49 -25.77 4.07
CA SER A 200 -0.11 -25.76 4.59
C SER A 200 0.26 -27.01 5.39
N GLU A 201 -0.73 -27.80 5.83
CA GLU A 201 -0.48 -29.13 6.40
C GLU A 201 -0.13 -30.17 5.31
N ASP A 202 -0.52 -29.92 4.05
CA ASP A 202 -0.40 -30.86 2.93
C ASP A 202 0.71 -30.55 1.90
N SER A 203 1.50 -29.47 2.02
CA SER A 203 2.37 -28.99 0.91
C SER A 203 3.82 -28.57 1.24
N LEU A 204 4.74 -29.13 0.44
CA LEU A 204 6.13 -28.75 0.08
C LEU A 204 7.13 -28.42 1.21
N THR A 205 7.77 -29.48 1.71
CA THR A 205 8.94 -29.46 2.59
C THR A 205 10.21 -29.01 1.84
N LEU A 206 10.56 -27.71 1.89
CA LEU A 206 11.94 -27.30 1.64
C LEU A 206 12.72 -27.36 2.95
N ASN A 207 13.34 -28.51 3.17
CA ASN A 207 14.06 -28.86 4.40
C ASN A 207 13.10 -28.97 5.60
N GLU A 208 13.40 -29.84 6.56
CA GLU A 208 12.49 -30.41 7.58
C GLU A 208 11.80 -29.41 8.54
N LYS A 209 11.83 -28.09 8.29
CA LYS A 209 11.37 -27.05 9.21
C LYS A 209 10.73 -25.80 8.61
N GLN A 210 10.66 -25.64 7.27
CA GLN A 210 10.25 -24.37 6.67
C GLN A 210 9.21 -24.55 5.56
N ILE A 211 8.01 -24.01 5.78
CA ILE A 211 6.89 -24.06 4.83
C ILE A 211 6.77 -22.70 4.14
N LEU A 212 6.73 -22.69 2.81
CA LEU A 212 6.50 -21.49 2.00
C LEU A 212 5.00 -21.34 1.72
N ILE A 213 4.42 -20.21 2.11
CA ILE A 213 2.99 -19.92 1.94
C ILE A 213 2.85 -18.62 1.14
N PRO A 214 1.90 -18.50 0.19
CA PRO A 214 1.64 -17.24 -0.49
C PRO A 214 1.36 -16.11 0.51
N GLY A 215 2.11 -15.00 0.41
CA GLY A 215 1.97 -13.82 1.27
C GLY A 215 0.88 -12.84 0.84
N TYR A 216 0.23 -13.11 -0.29
CA TYR A 216 -0.81 -12.29 -0.92
C TYR A 216 -2.14 -13.04 -1.01
N SER A 217 -3.24 -12.33 -1.19
CA SER A 217 -4.54 -12.94 -1.54
C SER A 217 -4.94 -12.55 -2.96
N THR A 218 -5.74 -13.39 -3.62
CA THR A 218 -6.37 -13.07 -4.91
C THR A 218 -7.84 -12.75 -4.72
N ASN A 219 -8.17 -12.02 -3.65
CA ASN A 219 -9.53 -11.61 -3.35
C ASN A 219 -9.97 -10.51 -4.33
N PRO A 220 -10.98 -10.76 -5.17
CA PRO A 220 -11.40 -9.82 -6.19
C PRO A 220 -12.23 -8.66 -5.62
N VAL A 221 -12.71 -8.75 -4.37
CA VAL A 221 -13.67 -7.81 -3.80
C VAL A 221 -13.15 -6.36 -3.77
N PRO A 222 -11.92 -6.06 -3.31
CA PRO A 222 -11.39 -4.70 -3.40
C PRO A 222 -11.40 -4.15 -4.83
N ALA A 223 -10.91 -4.93 -5.79
CA ALA A 223 -10.86 -4.52 -7.20
C ALA A 223 -12.27 -4.28 -7.77
N MET A 224 -13.22 -5.16 -7.43
CA MET A 224 -14.63 -5.02 -7.82
C MET A 224 -15.26 -3.74 -7.25
N ILE A 225 -15.03 -3.40 -5.98
CA ILE A 225 -15.57 -2.18 -5.39
C ILE A 225 -14.99 -0.93 -6.06
N ILE A 226 -13.68 -0.91 -6.35
CA ILE A 226 -13.06 0.18 -7.10
C ILE A 226 -13.59 0.28 -8.53
N PHE A 227 -13.83 -0.86 -9.19
CA PHE A 227 -14.46 -0.90 -10.52
C PHE A 227 -15.84 -0.25 -10.50
N LEU A 228 -16.70 -0.70 -9.57
CA LEU A 228 -18.06 -0.19 -9.42
C LEU A 228 -18.06 1.30 -9.09
N LEU A 229 -17.21 1.73 -8.15
CA LEU A 229 -17.04 3.13 -7.83
C LEU A 229 -16.68 3.96 -9.07
N GLY A 230 -15.72 3.48 -9.88
CA GLY A 230 -15.32 4.14 -11.12
C GLY A 230 -16.47 4.26 -12.11
N THR A 231 -17.28 3.21 -12.27
CA THR A 231 -18.45 3.25 -13.17
C THR A 231 -19.56 4.16 -12.67
N ILE A 232 -19.85 4.17 -11.37
CA ILE A 232 -20.90 5.00 -10.77
C ILE A 232 -20.50 6.48 -10.89
N LEU A 233 -19.30 6.83 -10.42
CA LEU A 233 -18.82 8.21 -10.47
C LEU A 233 -18.52 8.69 -11.89
N GLY A 234 -18.23 7.78 -12.81
CA GLY A 234 -18.12 8.10 -14.23
C GLY A 234 -19.46 8.46 -14.91
N GLY A 235 -20.58 8.00 -14.35
CA GLY A 235 -21.94 8.34 -14.77
C GLY A 235 -22.61 9.42 -13.91
N HIS A 236 -21.94 9.90 -12.86
CA HIS A 236 -22.49 10.89 -11.94
C HIS A 236 -22.56 12.26 -12.61
N HIS A 237 -23.77 12.83 -12.70
CA HIS A 237 -23.98 14.17 -13.25
C HIS A 237 -23.58 15.24 -12.23
N GLN A 238 -22.92 16.29 -12.71
CA GLN A 238 -22.56 17.47 -11.91
C GLN A 238 -23.24 18.72 -12.45
N ASP A 239 -23.21 19.79 -11.67
CA ASP A 239 -23.86 21.08 -12.00
C ASP A 239 -23.33 21.71 -13.31
N THR A 240 -22.07 21.42 -13.67
CA THR A 240 -21.44 21.89 -14.90
C THR A 240 -20.97 20.73 -15.79
N VAL A 241 -20.90 20.99 -17.10
CA VAL A 241 -20.39 20.02 -18.09
C VAL A 241 -18.95 19.68 -17.79
N GLU A 242 -18.15 20.68 -17.43
CA GLU A 242 -16.76 20.58 -17.06
C GLU A 242 -16.57 19.71 -15.82
N SER A 243 -17.33 19.93 -14.75
CA SER A 243 -17.28 19.11 -13.53
C SER A 243 -17.68 17.66 -13.83
N THR A 244 -18.73 17.47 -14.64
CA THR A 244 -19.19 16.13 -15.06
C THR A 244 -18.09 15.39 -15.82
N MET A 245 -17.40 16.08 -16.74
CA MET A 245 -16.32 15.49 -17.53
C MET A 245 -15.08 15.17 -16.69
N MET A 246 -14.77 15.96 -15.66
CA MET A 246 -13.68 15.66 -14.71
C MET A 246 -13.99 14.40 -13.89
N HIS A 247 -15.22 14.29 -13.35
CA HIS A 247 -15.67 13.10 -12.64
C HIS A 247 -15.69 11.86 -13.55
N LYS A 248 -16.04 12.03 -14.83
CA LYS A 248 -15.92 10.98 -15.84
C LYS A 248 -14.47 10.50 -16.04
N TRP A 249 -13.51 11.41 -16.13
CA TRP A 249 -12.09 11.06 -16.20
C TRP A 249 -11.63 10.33 -14.95
N PHE A 250 -12.00 10.82 -13.77
CA PHE A 250 -11.75 10.14 -12.50
C PHE A 250 -12.29 8.70 -12.50
N GLY A 251 -13.56 8.52 -12.86
CA GLY A 251 -14.21 7.22 -12.95
C GLY A 251 -13.49 6.27 -13.90
N ASN A 252 -13.14 6.74 -15.10
CA ASN A 252 -12.39 5.98 -16.09
C ASN A 252 -11.03 5.50 -15.56
N PHE A 253 -10.30 6.32 -14.80
CA PHE A 253 -9.02 5.93 -14.22
C PHE A 253 -9.17 4.81 -13.17
N LEU A 254 -10.19 4.89 -12.30
CA LEU A 254 -10.48 3.83 -11.32
C LEU A 254 -10.93 2.53 -11.99
N THR A 255 -11.78 2.62 -13.00
CA THR A 255 -12.21 1.48 -13.81
C THR A 255 -11.02 0.83 -14.51
N ALA A 256 -10.15 1.61 -15.17
CA ALA A 256 -8.93 1.07 -15.78
C ALA A 256 -8.00 0.42 -14.74
N ALA A 257 -7.80 1.05 -13.59
CA ALA A 257 -6.94 0.53 -12.53
C ALA A 257 -7.43 -0.82 -11.98
N SER A 258 -8.74 -0.96 -11.76
CA SER A 258 -9.37 -2.18 -11.27
C SER A 258 -9.37 -3.32 -12.29
N ILE A 259 -9.54 -3.02 -13.58
CA ILE A 259 -9.35 -4.00 -14.66
C ILE A 259 -7.91 -4.52 -14.67
N MET A 260 -6.93 -3.61 -14.57
CA MET A 260 -5.52 -3.99 -14.51
C MET A 260 -5.16 -4.78 -13.24
N ARG A 261 -5.79 -4.46 -12.10
CA ARG A 261 -5.64 -5.26 -10.85
C ARG A 261 -6.23 -6.66 -11.02
N SER A 262 -7.36 -6.77 -11.70
CA SER A 262 -7.99 -8.06 -12.02
C SER A 262 -7.11 -8.89 -12.97
N LEU A 263 -6.44 -8.23 -13.92
CA LEU A 263 -5.42 -8.87 -14.76
C LEU A 263 -4.22 -9.35 -13.93
N THR A 264 -3.78 -8.59 -12.91
CA THR A 264 -2.76 -9.06 -11.96
C THR A 264 -3.18 -10.36 -11.29
N TYR A 265 -4.42 -10.44 -10.80
CA TYR A 265 -4.94 -11.67 -10.18
C TYR A 265 -4.99 -12.83 -11.17
N LEU A 266 -5.42 -12.59 -12.41
CA LEU A 266 -5.43 -13.60 -13.46
C LEU A 266 -4.02 -14.11 -13.77
N LEU A 267 -3.04 -13.21 -13.92
CA LEU A 267 -1.65 -13.57 -14.15
C LEU A 267 -1.09 -14.41 -12.99
N LEU A 268 -1.40 -14.07 -11.74
CA LEU A 268 -0.98 -14.83 -10.55
C LEU A 268 -1.72 -16.15 -10.39
N TYR A 269 -2.93 -16.27 -10.96
CA TYR A 269 -3.67 -17.53 -11.01
C TYR A 269 -3.05 -18.48 -12.05
N ILE A 270 -2.67 -17.98 -13.23
CA ILE A 270 -2.03 -18.76 -14.31
C ILE A 270 -0.58 -19.11 -13.95
N ALA A 271 0.16 -18.15 -13.41
CA ALA A 271 1.58 -18.27 -13.06
C ALA A 271 1.81 -17.80 -11.60
N PRO A 272 1.57 -18.68 -10.62
CA PRO A 272 1.75 -18.36 -9.19
C PRO A 272 3.20 -18.00 -8.84
N ALA A 273 3.36 -17.24 -7.75
CA ALA A 273 4.68 -16.87 -7.25
C ALA A 273 5.49 -18.12 -6.84
N LYS A 274 6.72 -18.23 -7.35
CA LYS A 274 7.59 -19.41 -7.12
C LYS A 274 8.66 -19.20 -6.06
N SER A 275 8.86 -17.96 -5.61
CA SER A 275 9.99 -17.59 -4.76
C SER A 275 9.61 -16.56 -3.71
N ILE A 276 10.53 -16.34 -2.77
CA ILE A 276 10.46 -15.27 -1.77
C ILE A 276 10.75 -13.88 -2.36
N SER A 277 11.26 -13.81 -3.59
CA SER A 277 11.50 -12.54 -4.29
C SER A 277 10.20 -11.98 -4.87
N PRO A 278 10.07 -10.65 -5.01
CA PRO A 278 8.92 -10.02 -5.66
C PRO A 278 8.65 -10.57 -7.07
N SER A 279 7.38 -10.87 -7.39
CA SER A 279 6.99 -11.37 -8.72
C SER A 279 6.85 -10.25 -9.77
N ARG A 280 6.71 -8.99 -9.32
CA ARG A 280 6.64 -7.76 -10.15
C ARG A 280 5.70 -7.85 -11.37
N PRO A 281 4.41 -8.18 -11.20
CA PRO A 281 3.47 -8.25 -12.31
C PRO A 281 3.33 -6.86 -12.99
N PRO A 282 3.55 -6.74 -14.31
CA PRO A 282 3.62 -5.44 -15.00
C PRO A 282 2.28 -4.68 -14.98
N SER A 283 1.16 -5.38 -14.88
CA SER A 283 -0.18 -4.79 -14.76
C SER A 283 -0.33 -3.87 -13.54
N GLU A 284 0.43 -4.12 -12.46
CA GLU A 284 0.38 -3.29 -11.25
C GLU A 284 0.90 -1.88 -11.44
N LEU A 285 1.84 -1.67 -12.37
CA LEU A 285 2.30 -0.32 -12.69
C LEU A 285 1.16 0.51 -13.31
N VAL A 286 0.37 -0.11 -14.18
CA VAL A 286 -0.80 0.55 -14.81
C VAL A 286 -1.91 0.77 -13.77
N THR A 287 -2.15 -0.19 -12.88
CA THR A 287 -3.04 0.00 -11.73
C THR A 287 -2.62 1.19 -10.88
N SER A 288 -1.33 1.30 -10.58
CA SER A 288 -0.78 2.41 -9.80
C SER A 288 -0.98 3.76 -10.49
N PHE A 289 -0.68 3.82 -11.80
CA PHE A 289 -0.89 5.01 -12.61
C PHE A 289 -2.35 5.47 -12.62
N GLY A 290 -3.30 4.53 -12.80
CA GLY A 290 -4.72 4.84 -12.77
C GLY A 290 -5.18 5.33 -11.40
N LEU A 291 -4.77 4.69 -10.30
CA LEU A 291 -5.12 5.13 -8.94
C LEU A 291 -4.53 6.51 -8.60
N MET A 292 -3.27 6.76 -8.95
CA MET A 292 -2.63 8.06 -8.71
C MET A 292 -3.27 9.17 -9.56
N SER A 293 -3.49 8.93 -10.85
CA SER A 293 -4.12 9.90 -11.75
C SER A 293 -5.57 10.15 -11.36
N GLY A 294 -6.31 9.11 -10.98
CA GLY A 294 -7.66 9.25 -10.43
C GLY A 294 -7.66 10.06 -9.13
N GLY A 295 -6.77 9.75 -8.20
CA GLY A 295 -6.64 10.52 -6.95
C GLY A 295 -6.43 12.00 -7.19
N LEU A 296 -5.44 12.37 -8.00
CA LEU A 296 -5.16 13.77 -8.35
C LEU A 296 -6.30 14.43 -9.15
N MET A 297 -6.94 13.69 -10.07
CA MET A 297 -8.09 14.19 -10.83
C MET A 297 -9.26 14.54 -9.91
N LEU A 298 -9.55 13.68 -8.93
CA LEU A 298 -10.59 13.94 -7.94
C LEU A 298 -10.22 15.14 -7.05
N MET A 299 -8.95 15.32 -6.68
CA MET A 299 -8.55 16.52 -5.96
C MET A 299 -8.81 17.80 -6.79
N ALA A 300 -8.53 17.76 -8.09
CA ALA A 300 -8.73 18.88 -9.01
C ALA A 300 -10.19 19.14 -9.40
N SER A 301 -11.12 18.19 -9.17
CA SER A 301 -12.53 18.33 -9.54
C SER A 301 -13.40 18.99 -8.46
N ASN A 302 -12.80 19.66 -7.48
CA ASN A 302 -13.53 20.47 -6.49
C ASN A 302 -14.15 21.71 -7.16
N ARG A 303 -15.23 22.23 -6.57
CA ARG A 303 -16.02 23.34 -7.13
C ARG A 303 -15.17 24.57 -7.47
N ASP A 304 -14.38 25.07 -6.52
CA ASP A 304 -13.57 26.28 -6.73
C ASP A 304 -12.55 26.11 -7.88
N THR A 305 -11.96 24.93 -8.04
CA THR A 305 -11.02 24.65 -9.14
C THR A 305 -11.74 24.52 -10.47
N VAL A 306 -12.93 23.92 -10.50
CA VAL A 306 -13.76 23.84 -11.72
C VAL A 306 -14.24 25.23 -12.13
N ASP A 307 -14.68 26.06 -11.19
CA ASP A 307 -15.14 27.42 -11.47
C ASP A 307 -13.98 28.26 -12.05
N ALA A 308 -12.80 28.22 -11.43
CA ALA A 308 -11.60 28.87 -11.98
C ALA A 308 -11.23 28.33 -13.37
N MET A 309 -11.41 27.04 -13.63
CA MET A 309 -11.17 26.44 -14.93
C MET A 309 -12.13 26.99 -15.99
N ILE A 310 -13.42 27.10 -15.67
CA ILE A 310 -14.47 27.65 -16.56
C ILE A 310 -14.20 29.13 -16.85
N GLU A 311 -13.87 29.92 -15.82
CA GLU A 311 -13.55 31.35 -15.95
C GLU A 311 -12.34 31.60 -16.86
N ASN A 312 -11.35 30.70 -16.84
CA ASN A 312 -10.15 30.79 -17.69
C ASN A 312 -10.30 30.06 -19.04
N HIS A 313 -11.52 29.62 -19.41
CA HIS A 313 -11.80 28.91 -20.65
C HIS A 313 -10.97 27.63 -20.85
N LEU A 314 -10.62 26.98 -19.75
CA LEU A 314 -9.90 25.71 -19.75
C LEU A 314 -10.91 24.56 -19.75
N ASN A 315 -10.53 23.41 -20.33
CA ASN A 315 -11.38 22.25 -20.41
C ASN A 315 -10.87 21.09 -19.55
N ALA A 316 -11.77 20.16 -19.23
CA ALA A 316 -11.45 18.98 -18.43
C ALA A 316 -10.33 18.11 -19.05
N MET A 317 -10.22 18.11 -20.39
CA MET A 317 -9.17 17.34 -21.09
C MET A 317 -7.77 17.85 -20.76
N LEU A 318 -7.56 19.17 -20.74
CA LEU A 318 -6.29 19.76 -20.35
C LEU A 318 -5.90 19.34 -18.94
N VAL A 319 -6.82 19.44 -17.98
CA VAL A 319 -6.54 19.05 -16.59
C VAL A 319 -6.25 17.56 -16.48
N ALA A 320 -6.95 16.71 -17.25
CA ALA A 320 -6.65 15.29 -17.32
C ALA A 320 -5.24 15.01 -17.87
N THR A 321 -4.84 15.69 -18.95
CA THR A 321 -3.50 15.53 -19.52
C THR A 321 -2.41 16.00 -18.58
N VAL A 322 -2.58 17.16 -17.93
CA VAL A 322 -1.64 17.68 -16.93
C VAL A 322 -1.54 16.72 -15.74
N THR A 323 -2.67 16.24 -15.23
CA THR A 323 -2.72 15.28 -14.12
C THR A 323 -1.97 14.00 -14.44
N MET A 324 -2.21 13.41 -15.62
CA MET A 324 -1.49 12.22 -16.09
C MET A 324 0.02 12.48 -16.23
N GLY A 325 0.40 13.65 -16.75
CA GLY A 325 1.80 14.06 -16.86
C GLY A 325 2.49 14.16 -15.50
N ILE A 326 1.85 14.81 -14.53
CA ILE A 326 2.33 14.90 -13.15
C ILE A 326 2.47 13.51 -12.53
N THR A 327 1.45 12.65 -12.67
CA THR A 327 1.52 11.26 -12.19
C THR A 327 2.71 10.51 -12.78
N ALA A 328 2.94 10.60 -14.10
CA ALA A 328 4.04 9.92 -14.76
C ALA A 328 5.41 10.40 -14.24
N VAL A 329 5.59 11.70 -14.04
CA VAL A 329 6.81 12.29 -13.46
C VAL A 329 7.02 11.81 -12.02
N LEU A 330 5.97 11.81 -11.19
CA LEU A 330 6.03 11.34 -9.81
C LEU A 330 6.39 9.85 -9.74
N MET A 331 5.77 9.02 -10.59
CA MET A 331 6.09 7.59 -10.66
C MET A 331 7.54 7.38 -11.11
N ALA A 332 8.01 8.10 -12.13
CA ALA A 332 9.39 8.04 -12.59
C ALA A 332 10.38 8.43 -11.47
N TRP A 333 10.07 9.50 -10.73
CA TRP A 333 10.86 9.93 -9.58
C TRP A 333 10.94 8.85 -8.50
N CYS A 334 9.80 8.26 -8.11
CA CYS A 334 9.80 7.19 -7.11
C CYS A 334 10.56 5.95 -7.57
N LEU A 335 10.43 5.56 -8.85
CA LEU A 335 11.20 4.45 -9.42
C LEU A 335 12.69 4.74 -9.43
N ALA A 336 13.09 5.99 -9.71
CA ALA A 336 14.49 6.41 -9.61
C ALA A 336 15.02 6.29 -8.18
N LEU A 337 14.24 6.70 -7.16
CA LEU A 337 14.60 6.54 -5.75
C LEU A 337 14.76 5.07 -5.36
N VAL A 338 13.86 4.19 -5.81
CA VAL A 338 13.99 2.74 -5.58
C VAL A 338 15.25 2.19 -6.27
N ALA A 339 15.53 2.60 -7.51
CA ALA A 339 16.71 2.17 -8.24
C ALA A 339 18.01 2.61 -7.54
N VAL A 340 18.06 3.84 -7.01
CA VAL A 340 19.19 4.34 -6.21
C VAL A 340 19.37 3.54 -4.93
N ASN A 341 18.27 3.23 -4.23
CA ASN A 341 18.33 2.38 -3.03
C ASN A 341 18.84 0.97 -3.35
N ASP A 342 18.31 0.33 -4.40
CA ASP A 342 18.74 -1.00 -4.83
C ASP A 342 20.22 -1.00 -5.25
N TRP A 343 20.68 0.06 -5.91
CA TRP A 343 22.09 0.25 -6.26
C TRP A 343 22.99 0.38 -5.02
N ALA A 344 22.58 1.20 -4.05
CA ALA A 344 23.32 1.37 -2.80
C ALA A 344 23.45 0.04 -2.03
N GLN A 345 22.35 -0.71 -1.90
CA GLN A 345 22.35 -2.02 -1.23
C GLN A 345 23.26 -3.04 -1.92
N ARG A 346 23.29 -3.08 -3.26
CA ARG A 346 24.21 -3.94 -4.02
C ARG A 346 25.67 -3.58 -3.78
N ARG A 347 25.97 -2.28 -3.66
CA ARG A 347 27.33 -1.79 -3.43
C ARG A 347 27.83 -2.19 -2.04
N GLU A 348 27.01 -2.00 -1.01
CA GLU A 348 27.32 -2.38 0.37
C GLU A 348 27.40 -3.90 0.57
N GLY A 349 26.53 -4.66 -0.10
CA GLY A 349 26.57 -6.13 -0.13
C GLY A 349 27.81 -6.67 -0.83
N GLY A 350 28.25 -6.02 -1.92
CA GLY A 350 29.47 -6.38 -2.66
C GLY A 350 30.76 -6.18 -1.87
N THR A 351 30.79 -5.22 -0.92
CA THR A 351 31.94 -4.99 -0.02
C THR A 351 32.12 -6.03 1.08
N LYS A 352 31.13 -6.92 1.33
CA LYS A 352 31.19 -7.93 2.39
C LYS A 352 31.71 -9.30 1.95
N VAL A 353 32.09 -9.48 0.68
CA VAL A 353 32.79 -10.69 0.23
C VAL A 353 34.29 -10.45 0.35
N PRO A 354 34.99 -11.00 1.36
CA PRO A 354 36.45 -11.02 1.31
C PRO A 354 36.85 -11.80 0.06
N ARG A 355 37.64 -11.17 -0.81
CA ARG A 355 38.41 -11.88 -1.83
C ARG A 355 39.28 -12.90 -1.08
N LYS A 356 38.80 -14.13 -0.92
CA LYS A 356 39.70 -15.24 -0.60
C LYS A 356 40.62 -15.38 -1.80
N GLY A 357 41.89 -15.07 -1.56
CA GLY A 357 42.94 -15.04 -2.55
C GLY A 357 43.02 -16.35 -3.32
N LEU A 358 43.18 -16.23 -4.63
CA LEU A 358 44.03 -17.17 -5.35
C LEU A 358 45.46 -16.82 -4.98
N GLU A 359 46.09 -17.64 -4.16
CA GLU A 359 47.50 -18.04 -4.26
C GLU A 359 47.62 -19.49 -3.78
#